data_AF-A0A914WDJ9-F1
#
_entry.id   AF-A0A914WDJ9-F1
#
_cell.length_a   1.000
_cell.length_b   1.000
_cell.length_c   1.000
_cell.angle_alpha   90.00
_cell.angle_beta   90.00
_cell.angle_gamma   90.00
#
_symmetry.space_group_name_H-M   'P 1'
#
loop_
_entity.id
_entity.type
_entity.pdbx_description
1 polymer ?
#
loop_
_entity_poly.entity_id
_entity_poly.type
_entity_poly.pdbx_seq_one_letter_code
_entity_poly.pdbx_strand_id
1 'polypeptide(L)'
;MFCDCPSPFTGRYCEDVACVNGLATGAQYDSESRFFNKRCLCDPGWIGDLCDKSLINRCGDNGKEDKGKCICQSNFVGDRCEYVTKCTHGQLYNGRCACHYGWAGDFCDKIICHQGSPNETNTGCLCPSKYRGKYCDFCAEPSSSPPPECARL
;
A
#
# COMPACT_ATOMS: atom_id res chain seq x y z
N MET A 1 11.92 -25.33 14.49
CA MET A 1 12.47 -24.11 13.85
C MET A 1 11.56 -23.82 12.68
N PHE A 2 10.91 -22.66 12.67
CA PHE A 2 10.08 -22.20 11.55
C PHE A 2 10.94 -21.27 10.70
N CYS A 3 10.83 -21.37 9.37
CA CYS A 3 11.55 -20.49 8.46
C CYS A 3 10.82 -19.15 8.33
N ASP A 4 11.57 -18.04 8.31
CA ASP A 4 11.03 -16.74 7.87
C ASP A 4 10.92 -16.78 6.35
N CYS A 5 9.70 -17.01 5.86
CA CYS A 5 9.48 -17.15 4.43
C CYS A 5 9.43 -15.79 3.72
N PRO A 6 10.20 -15.60 2.63
CA PRO A 6 10.04 -14.43 1.80
C PRO A 6 8.67 -14.48 1.13
N SER A 7 7.96 -13.35 1.08
CA SER A 7 6.70 -13.26 0.36
C SER A 7 6.89 -13.64 -1.12
N PRO A 8 6.00 -14.47 -1.74
CA PRO A 8 4.71 -14.94 -1.23
C PRO A 8 4.72 -16.39 -0.69
N PHE A 9 5.85 -16.88 -0.17
CA PHE A 9 5.96 -18.27 0.28
C PHE A 9 5.51 -18.47 1.73
N THR A 10 5.07 -19.69 2.04
CA THR A 10 4.56 -20.12 3.34
C THR A 10 4.82 -21.62 3.55
N GLY A 11 4.40 -22.15 4.70
CA GLY A 11 4.66 -23.54 5.08
C GLY A 11 5.81 -23.67 6.08
N ARG A 12 6.13 -24.91 6.46
CA ARG A 12 7.18 -25.16 7.46
C ARG A 12 8.58 -24.87 6.89
N TYR A 13 8.74 -25.03 5.58
CA TYR A 13 9.98 -24.92 4.82
C TYR A 13 9.86 -23.95 3.63
N CYS A 14 8.84 -23.09 3.61
CA CYS A 14 8.56 -22.15 2.51
C CYS A 14 8.27 -22.83 1.16
N GLU A 15 7.72 -24.04 1.20
CA GLU A 15 7.42 -24.89 0.05
C GLU A 15 6.08 -24.54 -0.61
N ASP A 16 5.18 -23.91 0.13
CA ASP A 16 3.86 -23.53 -0.34
C ASP A 16 3.79 -22.04 -0.68
N VAL A 17 2.78 -21.68 -1.46
CA VAL A 17 2.49 -20.29 -1.82
C VAL A 17 1.29 -19.80 -1.01
N ALA A 18 1.40 -18.60 -0.44
CA ALA A 18 0.30 -17.94 0.25
C ALA A 18 -0.65 -17.30 -0.76
N CYS A 19 -1.76 -17.98 -1.07
CA CYS A 19 -2.85 -17.44 -1.86
C CYS A 19 -3.72 -16.53 -0.99
N VAL A 20 -4.08 -15.34 -1.47
CA VAL A 20 -4.82 -14.34 -0.68
C VAL A 20 -6.29 -14.73 -0.53
N ASN A 21 -6.98 -14.97 -1.65
CA ASN A 21 -8.39 -15.38 -1.70
C ASN A 21 -8.54 -16.66 -2.54
N GLY A 22 -7.99 -17.75 -2.01
CA GLY A 22 -8.05 -19.04 -2.68
C GLY A 22 -7.17 -20.07 -2.01
N LEU A 23 -7.08 -21.23 -2.65
CA LEU A 23 -6.35 -22.38 -2.14
C LEU A 23 -5.05 -22.57 -2.90
N ALA A 24 -3.96 -22.76 -2.16
CA ALA A 24 -2.69 -23.19 -2.73
C ALA A 24 -2.80 -24.63 -3.24
N THR A 25 -2.32 -24.87 -4.45
CA THR A 25 -2.22 -26.23 -5.00
C THR A 25 -1.00 -26.99 -4.45
N GLY A 26 -0.06 -26.26 -3.84
CA GLY A 26 1.13 -26.82 -3.18
C GLY A 26 1.96 -27.69 -4.13
N ALA A 27 2.39 -28.86 -3.66
CA ALA A 27 3.18 -29.82 -4.43
C ALA A 27 2.47 -30.39 -5.69
N GLN A 28 1.17 -30.14 -5.87
CA GLN A 28 0.43 -30.56 -7.06
C GLN A 28 0.55 -29.56 -8.22
N TYR A 29 1.07 -28.35 -7.96
CA TYR A 29 1.35 -27.39 -9.02
C TYR A 29 2.43 -27.92 -9.96
N ASP A 30 2.07 -28.09 -11.23
CA ASP A 30 2.99 -28.43 -12.30
C ASP A 30 2.66 -27.54 -13.51
N SER A 31 3.61 -26.69 -13.89
CA SER A 31 3.43 -25.75 -15.00
C SER A 31 3.20 -26.42 -16.34
N GLU A 32 3.63 -27.69 -16.49
CA GLU A 32 3.46 -28.48 -17.71
C GLU A 32 2.17 -29.32 -17.69
N SER A 33 1.52 -29.44 -16.52
CA SER A 33 0.29 -30.20 -16.37
C SER A 33 -0.92 -29.43 -16.90
N ARG A 34 -1.75 -30.10 -17.70
CA ARG A 34 -3.00 -29.50 -18.22
C ARG A 34 -4.09 -29.33 -17.16
N PHE A 35 -3.95 -29.98 -16.01
CA PHE A 35 -4.93 -29.96 -14.92
C PHE A 35 -4.53 -29.04 -13.77
N PHE A 36 -3.23 -28.87 -13.51
CA PHE A 36 -2.70 -28.15 -12.35
C PHE A 36 -1.75 -27.02 -12.77
N ASN A 37 -2.15 -26.24 -13.77
CA ASN A 37 -1.35 -25.16 -14.34
C ASN A 37 -1.39 -23.85 -13.54
N LYS A 38 -2.04 -23.80 -12.37
CA LYS A 38 -2.12 -22.62 -11.50
C LYS A 38 -1.66 -22.93 -10.07
N ARG A 39 -0.86 -22.03 -9.50
CA ARG A 39 -0.35 -22.12 -8.11
C ARG A 39 -1.46 -21.90 -7.08
N CYS A 40 -2.45 -21.10 -7.44
CA CYS A 40 -3.61 -20.82 -6.63
C CYS A 40 -4.90 -21.12 -7.42
N LEU A 41 -5.84 -21.80 -6.76
CA LEU A 41 -7.22 -21.92 -7.21
C LEU A 41 -8.03 -20.83 -6.51
N CYS A 42 -8.43 -19.81 -7.26
CA CYS A 42 -9.08 -18.64 -6.69
C CYS A 42 -10.54 -18.87 -6.34
N ASP A 43 -10.95 -18.24 -5.25
CA ASP A 43 -12.36 -18.17 -4.87
C ASP A 43 -13.17 -17.43 -5.95
N PRO A 44 -14.48 -17.71 -6.09
CA PRO A 44 -15.34 -17.00 -7.04
C PRO A 44 -15.23 -15.49 -6.87
N GLY A 45 -15.02 -14.77 -7.98
CA GLY A 45 -14.84 -13.32 -7.94
C GLY A 45 -13.41 -12.87 -7.71
N TRP A 46 -12.42 -13.77 -7.69
CA TRP A 46 -10.99 -13.45 -7.61
C TRP A 46 -10.18 -14.08 -8.75
N ILE A 47 -9.13 -13.39 -9.17
CA ILE A 47 -8.17 -13.80 -10.21
C ILE A 47 -6.74 -13.38 -9.84
N GLY A 48 -5.78 -13.73 -10.69
CA GLY A 48 -4.35 -13.50 -10.47
C GLY A 48 -3.64 -14.76 -9.98
N ASP A 49 -2.31 -14.79 -10.08
CA ASP A 49 -1.51 -15.96 -9.70
C ASP A 49 -1.55 -16.25 -8.20
N LEU A 50 -1.88 -15.24 -7.38
CA LEU A 50 -2.06 -15.32 -5.93
C LEU A 50 -3.50 -15.03 -5.47
N CYS A 51 -4.46 -14.93 -6.40
CA CYS A 51 -5.86 -14.58 -6.11
C CYS A 51 -6.04 -13.25 -5.38
N ASP A 52 -5.19 -12.29 -5.74
CA ASP A 52 -5.08 -10.96 -5.15
C ASP A 52 -5.93 -9.91 -5.89
N LYS A 53 -6.54 -10.27 -7.02
CA LYS A 53 -7.33 -9.35 -7.86
C LYS A 53 -8.80 -9.71 -7.85
N SER A 54 -9.65 -8.83 -7.36
CA SER A 54 -11.10 -9.02 -7.43
C SER A 54 -11.63 -8.77 -8.84
N LEU A 55 -12.48 -9.68 -9.33
CA LEU A 55 -13.33 -9.50 -10.50
C LEU A 55 -14.47 -8.51 -10.24
N ILE A 56 -14.88 -8.33 -8.97
CA ILE A 56 -16.04 -7.53 -8.57
C ILE A 56 -15.67 -6.05 -8.40
N ASN A 57 -14.39 -5.72 -8.15
CA ASN A 57 -13.97 -4.33 -7.98
C ASN A 57 -13.21 -3.81 -9.20
N ARG A 58 -13.91 -3.75 -10.34
CA ARG A 58 -13.37 -3.22 -11.61
C ARG A 58 -12.84 -1.80 -11.44
N CYS A 59 -13.47 -0.99 -10.60
CA CYS A 59 -13.21 0.44 -10.40
C CYS A 59 -12.25 0.76 -9.25
N GLY A 60 -11.65 -0.27 -8.63
CA GLY A 60 -10.88 -0.12 -7.38
C GLY A 60 -11.73 0.47 -6.24
N ASP A 61 -11.08 0.98 -5.21
CA ASP A 61 -11.78 1.66 -4.09
C ASP A 61 -12.15 3.12 -4.41
N ASN A 62 -11.74 3.59 -5.59
CA ASN A 62 -11.82 4.99 -6.04
C ASN A 62 -13.01 5.25 -6.97
N GLY A 63 -13.92 4.29 -7.13
CA GLY A 63 -15.06 4.42 -8.03
C GLY A 63 -16.20 3.48 -7.69
N LYS A 64 -17.32 3.68 -8.37
CA LYS A 64 -18.48 2.78 -8.33
C LYS A 64 -18.81 2.34 -9.73
N GLU A 65 -19.20 1.09 -9.89
CA GLU A 65 -19.66 0.60 -11.18
C GLU A 65 -21.09 1.08 -11.45
N ASP A 66 -21.33 1.64 -12.64
CA ASP A 66 -22.65 1.94 -13.20
C ASP A 66 -22.71 1.45 -14.65
N LYS A 67 -23.64 0.54 -14.94
CA LYS A 67 -23.88 -0.04 -16.28
C LYS A 67 -22.59 -0.52 -17.00
N GLY A 68 -21.70 -1.19 -16.27
CA GLY A 68 -20.45 -1.76 -16.81
C GLY A 68 -19.34 -0.74 -17.06
N LYS A 69 -19.51 0.50 -16.60
CA LYS A 69 -18.48 1.56 -16.60
C LYS A 69 -18.18 2.00 -15.17
N CYS A 70 -16.97 2.50 -14.96
CA CYS A 70 -16.59 3.05 -13.67
C CYS A 70 -16.93 4.54 -13.58
N ILE A 71 -17.69 4.90 -12.56
CA ILE A 71 -17.95 6.28 -12.15
C ILE A 71 -16.96 6.61 -11.04
N CYS A 72 -15.95 7.39 -11.37
CA CYS A 72 -14.86 7.69 -10.46
C CYS A 72 -15.24 8.74 -9.42
N GLN A 73 -14.71 8.56 -8.22
CA GLN A 73 -14.73 9.57 -7.17
C GLN A 73 -13.91 10.79 -7.62
N SER A 74 -14.17 11.94 -6.98
CA SER A 74 -13.58 13.22 -7.38
C SER A 74 -12.06 13.17 -7.53
N ASN A 75 -11.58 13.66 -8.69
CA ASN A 75 -10.17 13.71 -9.08
C ASN A 75 -9.52 12.35 -9.44
N PHE A 76 -10.28 11.25 -9.43
CA PHE A 76 -9.87 10.00 -10.07
C PHE A 76 -10.43 9.91 -11.50
N VAL A 77 -9.65 9.30 -12.39
CA VAL A 77 -9.97 9.10 -13.82
C VAL A 77 -9.38 7.78 -14.32
N GLY A 78 -9.74 7.41 -15.55
CA GLY A 78 -9.38 6.12 -16.15
C GLY A 78 -10.56 5.14 -16.15
N ASP A 79 -10.45 4.10 -16.96
CA ASP A 79 -11.52 3.09 -17.10
C ASP A 79 -11.80 2.33 -15.80
N ARG A 80 -10.85 2.39 -14.85
CA ARG A 80 -10.89 1.72 -13.55
C ARG A 80 -10.63 2.69 -12.39
N CYS A 81 -10.72 4.00 -12.62
CA CYS A 81 -10.44 5.03 -11.60
C CYS A 81 -9.04 4.92 -10.98
N GLU A 82 -8.07 4.49 -11.78
CA GLU A 82 -6.71 4.17 -11.38
C GLU A 82 -5.73 5.35 -11.48
N TYR A 83 -6.16 6.46 -12.08
CA TYR A 83 -5.34 7.65 -12.26
C TYR A 83 -5.90 8.84 -11.51
N VAL A 84 -5.04 9.75 -11.08
CA VAL A 84 -5.40 11.02 -10.44
C VAL A 84 -5.18 12.20 -11.38
N THR A 85 -5.95 13.26 -11.21
CA THR A 85 -5.86 14.48 -12.03
C THR A 85 -5.06 15.62 -11.38
N LYS A 86 -4.73 15.50 -10.08
CA LYS A 86 -4.04 16.54 -9.33
C LYS A 86 -3.13 15.95 -8.25
N CYS A 87 -2.13 16.74 -7.85
CA CYS A 87 -1.30 16.48 -6.68
C CYS A 87 -1.20 17.77 -5.86
N THR A 88 -1.42 17.68 -4.54
CA THR A 88 -1.35 18.84 -3.64
C THR A 88 0.11 19.16 -3.29
N HIS A 89 0.88 18.17 -2.83
CA HIS A 89 2.30 18.32 -2.50
C HIS A 89 3.15 17.31 -3.25
N GLY A 90 3.15 17.39 -4.57
CA GLY A 90 3.90 16.49 -5.42
C GLY A 90 3.80 16.86 -6.89
N GLN A 91 4.35 15.99 -7.72
CA GLN A 91 4.34 16.14 -9.17
C GLN A 91 3.51 15.03 -9.80
N LEU A 92 2.66 15.40 -10.76
CA LEU A 92 1.80 14.46 -11.46
C LEU A 92 2.57 13.84 -12.63
N TYR A 93 2.70 12.52 -12.63
CA TYR A 93 3.35 11.75 -13.68
C TYR A 93 2.46 10.59 -14.13
N ASN A 94 2.05 10.60 -15.39
CA ASN A 94 1.22 9.54 -15.99
C ASN A 94 0.00 9.16 -15.14
N GLY A 95 -0.69 10.16 -14.60
CA GLY A 95 -1.87 9.95 -13.76
C GLY A 95 -1.57 9.43 -12.35
N ARG A 96 -0.35 9.55 -11.85
CA ARG A 96 0.02 9.22 -10.45
C ARG A 96 0.86 10.33 -9.85
N CYS A 97 0.71 10.56 -8.55
CA CYS A 97 1.51 11.56 -7.86
C CYS A 97 2.83 10.99 -7.34
N ALA A 98 3.92 11.69 -7.64
CA ALA A 98 5.20 11.56 -6.93
C ALA A 98 5.23 12.60 -5.82
N CYS A 99 5.02 12.19 -4.58
CA CYS A 99 4.92 13.10 -3.43
C CYS A 99 6.28 13.70 -3.06
N HIS A 100 6.27 14.98 -2.67
CA HIS A 100 7.40 15.62 -2.04
C HIS A 100 7.63 15.04 -0.63
N TYR A 101 8.84 15.23 -0.11
CA TYR A 101 9.20 14.78 1.23
C TYR A 101 8.21 15.24 2.31
N GLY A 102 7.78 14.31 3.15
CA GLY A 102 6.82 14.55 4.23
C GLY A 102 5.34 14.50 3.83
N TRP A 103 5.02 14.05 2.61
CA TRP A 103 3.64 13.92 2.12
C TRP A 103 3.35 12.54 1.52
N ALA A 104 2.10 12.10 1.64
CA ALA A 104 1.60 10.80 1.21
C ALA A 104 0.14 10.87 0.75
N GLY A 105 -0.38 9.73 0.31
CA GLY A 105 -1.72 9.58 -0.26
C GLY A 105 -1.74 9.78 -1.77
N ASP A 106 -2.83 9.37 -2.41
CA ASP A 106 -2.97 9.40 -3.88
C ASP A 106 -2.84 10.82 -4.45
N PHE A 107 -3.17 11.83 -3.65
CA PHE A 107 -3.08 13.25 -4.00
C PHE A 107 -1.95 13.99 -3.27
N CYS A 108 -1.07 13.31 -2.53
CA CYS A 108 -0.03 13.95 -1.69
C CYS A 108 -0.60 15.01 -0.74
N ASP A 109 -1.78 14.73 -0.17
CA ASP A 109 -2.55 15.61 0.70
C ASP A 109 -2.52 15.18 2.16
N LYS A 110 -1.92 14.02 2.45
CA LYS A 110 -1.72 13.52 3.81
C LYS A 110 -0.30 13.85 4.26
N ILE A 111 -0.16 14.66 5.30
CA ILE A 111 1.15 14.91 5.90
C ILE A 111 1.64 13.66 6.64
N ILE A 112 2.92 13.35 6.51
CA ILE A 112 3.59 12.31 7.28
C ILE A 112 4.14 12.94 8.56
N CYS A 113 3.72 12.42 9.70
CA CYS A 113 4.27 12.77 11.01
C CYS A 113 5.01 11.56 11.57
N HIS A 114 6.33 11.66 11.72
CA HIS A 114 7.16 10.52 12.13
C HIS A 114 6.93 10.13 13.60
N GLN A 115 7.07 11.12 14.49
CA GLN A 115 6.99 10.92 15.94
C GLN A 115 5.82 11.68 16.57
N GLY A 116 4.82 12.04 15.77
CA GLY A 116 3.70 12.87 16.21
C GLY A 116 2.44 12.60 15.39
N SER A 117 1.44 13.46 15.54
CA SER A 117 0.17 13.36 14.82
C SER A 117 -0.09 14.58 13.94
N PRO A 118 -0.88 14.46 12.86
CA PRO A 118 -1.32 15.63 12.09
C PRO A 118 -2.10 16.62 12.97
N ASN A 119 -1.94 17.91 12.68
CA ASN A 119 -2.79 18.96 13.25
C ASN A 119 -4.19 18.98 12.60
N GLU A 120 -5.10 19.82 13.12
CA GLU A 120 -6.48 19.93 12.64
C GLU A 120 -6.60 20.28 11.15
N THR A 121 -5.60 20.93 10.56
CA THR A 121 -5.60 21.34 9.15
C THR A 121 -4.86 20.35 8.23
N ASN A 122 -4.27 19.28 8.76
CA ASN A 122 -3.38 18.35 8.04
C ASN A 122 -2.20 19.02 7.32
N THR A 123 -1.78 20.20 7.75
CA THR A 123 -0.68 20.97 7.12
C THR A 123 0.64 20.89 7.88
N GLY A 124 0.61 20.38 9.11
CA GLY A 124 1.74 20.28 10.03
C GLY A 124 1.51 19.20 11.07
N CYS A 125 2.57 18.85 11.79
CA CYS A 125 2.52 17.83 12.85
C CYS A 125 2.57 18.46 14.25
N LEU A 126 1.78 17.89 15.15
CA LEU A 126 1.87 18.12 16.59
C LEU A 126 2.94 17.19 17.16
N CYS A 127 4.11 17.75 17.50
CA CYS A 127 5.23 16.98 18.00
C CYS A 127 5.20 16.84 19.53
N PRO A 128 5.43 15.63 20.08
CA PRO A 128 5.76 15.46 21.48
C PRO A 128 7.04 16.21 21.84
N SER A 129 7.22 16.59 23.10
CA SER A 129 8.30 17.48 23.56
C SER A 129 9.73 17.00 23.24
N LYS A 130 9.94 15.72 22.91
CA LYS A 130 11.25 15.18 22.52
C LYS A 130 11.61 15.46 21.05
N TYR A 131 10.63 15.84 20.23
CA TYR A 131 10.79 15.99 18.79
C TYR A 131 10.36 17.38 18.34
N ARG A 132 10.86 17.80 17.18
CA ARG A 132 10.54 19.08 16.55
C ARG A 132 10.59 18.96 15.03
N GLY A 133 10.29 20.07 14.37
CA GLY A 133 10.23 20.17 12.91
C GLY A 133 8.81 20.04 12.40
N LYS A 134 8.61 20.33 11.10
CA LYS A 134 7.30 20.26 10.46
C LYS A 134 6.72 18.84 10.48
N TYR A 135 7.59 17.83 10.45
CA TYR A 135 7.25 16.40 10.34
C TYR A 135 7.61 15.58 11.59
N CYS A 136 8.05 16.24 12.68
CA CYS A 136 8.54 15.61 13.91
C CYS A 136 9.69 14.61 13.67
N ASP A 137 10.59 14.98 12.76
CA ASP A 137 11.72 14.22 12.23
C ASP A 137 13.07 14.66 12.80
N PHE A 138 13.07 15.60 13.76
CA PHE A 138 14.26 16.06 14.47
C PHE A 138 14.08 15.96 15.98
N CYS A 139 15.18 15.77 16.71
CA CYS A 139 15.17 15.90 18.16
C CYS A 139 15.01 17.36 18.57
N ALA A 140 14.21 17.60 19.61
CA ALA A 140 13.94 18.93 20.13
C ALA A 140 15.22 19.59 20.68
N GLU A 141 16.04 18.79 21.37
CA GLU A 141 17.27 19.19 22.04
C GLU A 141 18.51 18.53 21.40
N PRO A 142 19.74 19.04 21.67
CA PRO A 142 20.98 18.37 21.28
C PRO A 142 21.01 16.93 21.82
N SER A 143 21.22 15.98 20.91
CA SER A 143 21.13 14.55 21.19
C SER A 143 22.32 13.81 20.58
N SER A 144 22.75 12.74 21.25
CA SER A 144 23.83 11.86 20.78
C SER A 144 23.35 10.83 19.76
N SER A 145 22.03 10.65 19.62
CA SER A 145 21.40 9.77 18.64
C SER A 145 20.27 10.47 17.89
N PRO A 146 20.05 10.13 16.61
CA PRO A 146 18.93 10.67 15.84
C PRO A 146 17.58 10.13 16.33
N PRO A 147 16.44 10.69 15.86
CA PRO A 147 15.13 10.10 16.09
C PRO A 147 15.06 8.64 15.60
N PRO A 148 14.31 7.74 16.27
CA PRO A 148 13.35 7.98 17.35
C PRO A 148 13.95 8.08 18.76
N GLU A 149 15.23 7.81 18.94
CA GLU A 149 15.77 7.62 20.29
C GLU A 149 16.02 8.95 21.01
N CYS A 150 16.57 9.93 20.28
CA CYS A 150 16.89 11.27 20.80
C CYS A 150 17.54 11.20 22.20
N ALA A 151 18.58 10.36 22.33
CA ALA A 151 19.30 10.20 23.58
C ALA A 151 19.96 11.53 23.95
N ARG A 152 19.66 12.04 25.15
CA ARG A 152 20.18 13.32 25.59
C ARG A 152 21.70 13.23 25.77
N LEU A 153 22.41 14.26 25.31
CA LEU A 153 23.82 14.48 25.63
C LEU A 153 24.01 14.77 27.13
#